data_AF-A0A416MJD1-F1
#
_entry.id   AF-A0A416MJD1-F1
#
_cell.length_a   1.000
_cell.length_b   1.000
_cell.length_c   1.000
_cell.angle_alpha   90.00
_cell.angle_beta   90.00
_cell.angle_gamma   90.00
#
_symmetry.space_group_name_H-M   'P 1'
#
loop_
_entity.id
_entity.type
_entity.pdbx_description
1 polymer ?
#
loop_
_entity_poly.entity_id
_entity_poly.type
_entity_poly.pdbx_seq_one_letter_code
_entity_poly.pdbx_strand_id
1 'polypeptide(L)'
;MIQEEIQNWIYEIKEVDALSAKALLRVYEQLGLSAAADRLGAISSEQTNVEYASVWLWAVERNPERRESLNKIREELTAKYCSENSKDVHLTGQQVFYELSFFTEYETKYGTLQYYENIYRQLCQVEKTQRDGWYLYGLTQIKKAMKEGVFEYQAQITDLFKETFSVLRENFATLDALQRILIVAAAYEACSQKILLPYKYQGLLLEWYRVICRHERNNDQLEAAMVLMEMAKQKLEA
;
A
#
# COMPACT_ATOMS: atom_id res chain seq x y z
N MET A 1 16.68 20.09 0.93
CA MET A 1 15.38 20.39 1.56
C MET A 1 14.48 19.15 1.63
N ILE A 2 13.84 18.66 0.57
CA ILE A 2 12.88 17.53 0.66
C ILE A 2 13.54 16.17 0.99
N GLN A 3 14.72 15.89 0.43
CA GLN A 3 15.47 14.67 0.78
C GLN A 3 15.92 14.68 2.25
N GLU A 4 16.27 15.84 2.79
CA GLU A 4 16.62 16.01 4.22
C GLU A 4 15.38 15.82 5.12
N GLU A 5 14.20 16.31 4.69
CA GLU A 5 12.94 16.08 5.41
C GLU A 5 12.55 14.59 5.45
N ILE A 6 12.61 13.88 4.31
CA ILE A 6 12.38 12.43 4.28
C ILE A 6 13.42 11.69 5.11
N GLN A 7 14.69 12.10 5.04
CA GLN A 7 15.75 11.50 5.82
C GLN A 7 15.54 11.71 7.32
N ASN A 8 15.05 12.88 7.74
CA ASN A 8 14.65 13.12 9.13
C ASN A 8 13.50 12.19 9.54
N TRP A 9 12.48 12.01 8.70
CA TRP A 9 11.37 11.09 9.01
C TRP A 9 11.78 9.63 9.14
N ILE A 10 12.77 9.17 8.37
CA ILE A 10 13.35 7.83 8.55
C ILE A 10 13.92 7.66 9.95
N TYR A 11 14.56 8.71 10.48
CA TYR A 11 15.09 8.70 11.85
C TYR A 11 13.99 8.83 12.90
N GLU A 12 12.88 9.51 12.59
CA GLU A 12 11.72 9.67 13.48
C GLU A 12 11.01 8.34 13.73
N ILE A 13 10.91 7.44 12.73
CA ILE A 13 10.34 6.09 12.89
C ILE A 13 11.15 5.30 13.94
N LYS A 14 10.57 5.09 15.13
CA LYS A 14 11.23 4.42 16.27
C LYS A 14 10.96 2.93 16.28
N GLU A 15 9.70 2.54 16.17
CA GLU A 15 9.29 1.15 16.03
C GLU A 15 9.18 0.75 14.57
N VAL A 16 9.31 -0.55 14.33
CA VAL A 16 9.39 -1.08 12.98
C VAL A 16 8.20 -1.96 12.69
N ASP A 17 7.01 -1.38 12.86
CA ASP A 17 5.76 -2.00 12.43
C ASP A 17 5.72 -2.20 10.89
N ALA A 18 4.74 -2.94 10.39
CA ALA A 18 4.65 -3.29 8.97
C ALA A 18 4.46 -2.07 8.04
N LEU A 19 3.78 -1.01 8.49
CA LEU A 19 3.62 0.23 7.72
C LEU A 19 4.95 0.97 7.64
N SER A 20 5.63 1.08 8.78
CA SER A 20 6.97 1.66 8.89
C SER A 20 7.98 0.93 7.99
N ALA A 21 7.96 -0.40 8.00
CA ALA A 21 8.76 -1.23 7.11
C ALA A 21 8.46 -0.96 5.62
N LYS A 22 7.18 -0.83 5.25
CA LYS A 22 6.75 -0.52 3.88
C LYS A 22 7.12 0.91 3.46
N ALA A 23 7.09 1.88 4.38
CA ALA A 23 7.55 3.24 4.16
C ALA A 23 9.07 3.26 3.90
N LEU A 24 9.87 2.59 4.73
CA LEU A 24 11.31 2.45 4.54
C LEU A 24 11.65 1.80 3.20
N LEU A 25 10.91 0.75 2.81
CA LEU A 25 11.05 0.11 1.50
C LEU A 25 10.88 1.12 0.37
N ARG A 26 9.78 1.90 0.40
CA ARG A 26 9.53 2.92 -0.62
C ARG A 26 10.65 3.95 -0.67
N VAL A 27 11.10 4.44 0.48
CA VAL A 27 12.19 5.41 0.56
C VAL A 27 13.46 4.86 -0.07
N TYR A 28 13.81 3.62 0.23
CA TYR A 28 14.97 2.98 -0.37
C TYR A 28 14.80 2.79 -1.89
N GLU A 29 13.63 2.34 -2.37
CA GLU A 29 13.36 2.17 -3.80
C GLU A 29 13.47 3.47 -4.60
N GLN A 30 13.01 4.59 -4.04
CA GLN A 30 12.97 5.87 -4.76
C GLN A 30 14.27 6.69 -4.60
N LEU A 31 14.91 6.64 -3.41
CA LEU A 31 16.01 7.53 -3.05
C LEU A 31 17.33 6.80 -2.76
N GLY A 32 17.33 5.47 -2.65
CA GLY A 32 18.55 4.68 -2.45
C GLY A 32 19.29 4.93 -1.13
N LEU A 33 18.59 5.36 -0.08
CA LEU A 33 19.21 5.75 1.20
C LEU A 33 19.72 4.53 1.98
N SER A 34 21.01 4.51 2.34
CA SER A 34 21.67 3.38 3.02
C SER A 34 21.01 3.03 4.37
N ALA A 35 20.65 4.04 5.17
CA ALA A 35 20.01 3.82 6.47
C ALA A 35 18.67 3.04 6.35
N ALA A 36 17.91 3.28 5.27
CA ALA A 36 16.70 2.52 5.01
C ALA A 36 17.04 1.07 4.59
N ALA A 37 18.08 0.88 3.79
CA ALA A 37 18.57 -0.45 3.39
C ALA A 37 18.97 -1.31 4.60
N ASP A 38 19.74 -0.74 5.52
CA ASP A 38 20.23 -1.43 6.71
C ASP A 38 19.06 -1.86 7.62
N ARG A 39 18.09 -0.96 7.84
CA ARG A 39 16.88 -1.27 8.61
C ARG A 39 16.03 -2.34 7.93
N LEU A 40 15.81 -2.27 6.62
CA LEU A 40 15.10 -3.31 5.87
C LEU A 40 15.80 -4.67 5.98
N GLY A 41 17.13 -4.67 5.97
CA GLY A 41 17.95 -5.84 6.25
C GLY A 41 17.59 -6.50 7.59
N ALA A 42 17.55 -5.71 8.67
CA ALA A 42 17.20 -6.20 10.01
C ALA A 42 15.75 -6.73 10.10
N ILE A 43 14.77 -5.97 9.58
CA ILE A 43 13.35 -6.37 9.56
C ILE A 43 13.18 -7.72 8.85
N SER A 44 13.85 -7.85 7.69
CA SER A 44 13.73 -9.02 6.84
C SER A 44 14.33 -10.29 7.47
N SER A 45 15.16 -10.16 8.50
CA SER A 45 15.69 -11.31 9.26
C SER A 45 14.87 -11.67 10.49
N GLU A 46 14.10 -10.75 11.06
CA GLU A 46 13.44 -10.95 12.35
C GLU A 46 11.94 -11.28 12.24
N GLN A 47 11.26 -10.74 11.23
CA GLN A 47 9.80 -10.86 11.12
C GLN A 47 9.41 -12.11 10.32
N THR A 48 8.25 -12.69 10.67
CA THR A 48 7.63 -13.83 9.96
C THR A 48 6.12 -13.66 9.69
N ASN A 49 5.55 -12.48 9.99
CA ASN A 49 4.16 -12.12 9.64
C ASN A 49 4.00 -11.60 8.19
N VAL A 50 2.97 -12.06 7.48
CA VAL A 50 2.60 -11.68 6.10
C VAL A 50 2.54 -10.17 5.85
N GLU A 51 2.28 -9.36 6.87
CA GLU A 51 2.27 -7.89 6.74
C GLU A 51 3.63 -7.31 6.30
N TYR A 52 4.73 -7.99 6.62
CA TYR A 52 6.08 -7.64 6.19
C TYR A 52 6.49 -8.30 4.87
N ALA A 53 5.62 -9.09 4.24
CA ALA A 53 5.96 -9.89 3.07
C ALA A 53 6.40 -9.03 1.87
N SER A 54 5.93 -7.79 1.74
CA SER A 54 6.45 -6.84 0.75
C SER A 54 7.94 -6.53 0.94
N VAL A 55 8.40 -6.40 2.20
CA VAL A 55 9.82 -6.18 2.51
C VAL A 55 10.65 -7.43 2.20
N TRP A 56 10.11 -8.61 2.46
CA TRP A 56 10.78 -9.85 2.09
C TRP A 56 10.84 -10.07 0.59
N LEU A 57 9.81 -9.66 -0.17
CA LEU A 57 9.82 -9.69 -1.63
C LEU A 57 11.01 -8.90 -2.19
N TRP A 58 11.23 -7.69 -1.67
CA TRP A 58 12.40 -6.87 -1.96
C TRP A 58 13.72 -7.52 -1.52
N ALA A 59 13.73 -8.20 -0.38
CA ALA A 59 14.92 -8.87 0.14
C ALA A 59 15.28 -10.13 -0.69
N VAL A 60 14.29 -10.86 -1.22
CA VAL A 60 14.50 -12.06 -2.05
C VAL A 60 15.19 -11.73 -3.38
N GLU A 61 14.95 -10.55 -3.95
CA GLU A 61 15.69 -10.06 -5.12
C GLU A 61 17.21 -9.96 -4.84
N ARG A 62 17.60 -9.80 -3.56
CA ARG A 62 18.99 -9.70 -3.10
C ARG A 62 19.53 -10.99 -2.49
N ASN A 63 18.65 -11.83 -1.96
CA ASN A 63 18.99 -13.13 -1.40
C ASN A 63 17.94 -14.19 -1.81
N PRO A 64 18.18 -14.91 -2.93
CA PRO A 64 17.25 -15.89 -3.48
C PRO A 64 16.89 -17.05 -2.53
N GLU A 65 17.75 -17.37 -1.55
CA GLU A 65 17.51 -18.46 -0.59
C GLU A 65 16.25 -18.20 0.27
N ARG A 66 15.88 -16.92 0.45
CA ARG A 66 14.68 -16.52 1.20
C ARG A 66 13.37 -16.76 0.45
N ARG A 67 13.43 -17.20 -0.82
CA ARG A 67 12.25 -17.48 -1.64
C ARG A 67 11.38 -18.60 -1.06
N GLU A 68 11.98 -19.56 -0.36
CA GLU A 68 11.23 -20.65 0.27
C GLU A 68 10.20 -20.14 1.29
N SER A 69 10.57 -19.16 2.11
CA SER A 69 9.66 -18.53 3.07
C SER A 69 8.51 -17.80 2.39
N LEU A 70 8.77 -17.10 1.27
CA LEU A 70 7.72 -16.46 0.48
C LEU A 70 6.78 -17.47 -0.16
N ASN A 71 7.29 -18.62 -0.60
CA ASN A 71 6.46 -19.66 -1.20
C ASN A 71 5.45 -20.21 -0.19
N LYS A 72 5.83 -20.39 1.09
CA LYS A 72 4.90 -20.80 2.15
C LYS A 72 3.76 -19.80 2.34
N ILE A 73 4.08 -18.51 2.46
CA ILE A 73 3.07 -17.46 2.60
C ILE A 73 2.16 -17.43 1.37
N ARG A 74 2.74 -17.56 0.17
CA ARG A 74 1.99 -17.62 -1.07
C ARG A 74 1.02 -18.82 -1.10
N GLU A 75 1.43 -19.99 -0.63
CA GLU A 75 0.57 -21.17 -0.53
C GLU A 75 -0.59 -20.95 0.47
N GLU A 76 -0.31 -20.35 1.63
CA GLU A 76 -1.33 -19.98 2.62
C GLU A 76 -2.36 -19.00 2.04
N LEU A 77 -1.90 -17.94 1.36
CA LEU A 77 -2.78 -16.95 0.72
C LEU A 77 -3.55 -17.56 -0.47
N THR A 78 -2.96 -18.51 -1.19
CA THR A 78 -3.66 -19.25 -2.25
C THR A 78 -4.80 -20.07 -1.67
N ALA A 79 -4.56 -20.80 -0.58
CA ALA A 79 -5.59 -21.57 0.11
C ALA A 79 -6.71 -20.66 0.65
N LYS A 80 -6.35 -19.48 1.17
CA LYS A 80 -7.30 -18.48 1.69
C LYS A 80 -8.16 -17.86 0.58
N TYR A 81 -7.56 -17.37 -0.51
CA TYR A 81 -8.25 -16.54 -1.50
C TYR A 81 -8.73 -17.26 -2.77
N CYS A 82 -8.20 -18.46 -3.04
CA CYS A 82 -8.43 -19.15 -4.30
C CYS A 82 -9.13 -20.51 -4.14
N SER A 83 -9.37 -20.98 -2.91
CA SER A 83 -10.13 -22.22 -2.66
C SER A 83 -11.64 -22.06 -2.88
N GLU A 84 -12.40 -23.15 -2.90
CA GLU A 84 -13.86 -23.12 -3.01
C GLU A 84 -14.52 -22.35 -1.85
N ASN A 85 -13.92 -22.42 -0.65
CA ASN A 85 -14.38 -21.72 0.56
C ASN A 85 -14.02 -20.22 0.57
N SER A 86 -13.26 -19.74 -0.41
CA SER A 86 -12.85 -18.33 -0.49
C SER A 86 -14.02 -17.36 -0.74
N LYS A 87 -15.24 -17.86 -0.96
CA LYS A 87 -16.45 -17.03 -1.10
C LYS A 87 -16.90 -16.40 0.22
N ASP A 88 -16.53 -16.99 1.34
CA ASP A 88 -16.94 -16.58 2.69
C ASP A 88 -15.81 -15.81 3.42
N VAL A 89 -14.76 -15.41 2.70
CA VAL A 89 -13.63 -14.68 3.28
C VAL A 89 -13.99 -13.21 3.35
N HIS A 90 -14.13 -12.70 4.58
CA HIS A 90 -14.38 -11.30 4.86
C HIS A 90 -13.06 -10.58 5.16
N LEU A 91 -12.51 -9.90 4.15
CA LEU A 91 -11.28 -9.13 4.30
C LEU A 91 -11.52 -7.77 4.95
N THR A 92 -10.57 -7.35 5.79
CA THR A 92 -10.46 -5.95 6.24
C THR A 92 -9.67 -5.12 5.23
N GLY A 93 -9.78 -3.79 5.31
CA GLY A 93 -8.97 -2.89 4.47
C GLY A 93 -7.47 -3.08 4.67
N GLN A 94 -7.02 -3.35 5.91
CA GLN A 94 -5.62 -3.66 6.21
C GLN A 94 -5.15 -4.93 5.51
N GLN A 95 -5.94 -5.99 5.49
CA GLN A 95 -5.59 -7.23 4.79
C GLN A 95 -5.52 -7.03 3.27
N VAL A 96 -6.37 -6.17 2.71
CA VAL A 96 -6.25 -5.78 1.30
C VAL A 96 -4.92 -5.03 1.06
N PHE A 97 -4.57 -4.10 1.95
CA PHE A 97 -3.33 -3.34 1.82
C PHE A 97 -2.06 -4.16 2.00
N TYR A 98 -2.03 -5.11 2.94
CA TYR A 98 -0.85 -5.93 3.22
C TYR A 98 -0.84 -7.23 2.43
N GLU A 99 -1.81 -8.11 2.71
CA GLU A 99 -1.80 -9.48 2.20
C GLU A 99 -2.13 -9.52 0.70
N LEU A 100 -3.25 -8.91 0.28
CA LEU A 100 -3.73 -9.04 -1.09
C LEU A 100 -2.85 -8.28 -2.08
N SER A 101 -2.31 -7.11 -1.68
CA SER A 101 -1.34 -6.38 -2.49
C SER A 101 -0.03 -7.13 -2.67
N PHE A 102 0.49 -7.74 -1.58
CA PHE A 102 1.67 -8.61 -1.65
C PHE A 102 1.41 -9.81 -2.58
N PHE A 103 0.28 -10.51 -2.39
CA PHE A 103 -0.06 -11.68 -3.20
C PHE A 103 -0.14 -11.34 -4.68
N THR A 104 -0.74 -10.19 -5.01
CA THR A 104 -0.78 -9.69 -6.39
C THR A 104 0.63 -9.43 -6.93
N GLU A 105 1.49 -8.73 -6.18
CA GLU A 105 2.85 -8.42 -6.62
C GLU A 105 3.70 -9.68 -6.80
N TYR A 106 3.58 -10.63 -5.87
CA TYR A 106 4.26 -11.92 -5.96
C TYR A 106 3.82 -12.69 -7.21
N GLU A 107 2.51 -12.80 -7.45
CA GLU A 107 2.00 -13.52 -8.63
C GLU A 107 2.39 -12.84 -9.94
N THR A 108 2.49 -11.50 -9.97
CA THR A 108 3.01 -10.78 -11.12
C THR A 108 4.48 -11.05 -11.39
N LYS A 109 5.32 -11.05 -10.34
CA LYS A 109 6.78 -11.20 -10.47
C LYS A 109 7.22 -12.64 -10.70
N TYR A 110 6.60 -13.58 -9.99
CA TYR A 110 7.08 -14.96 -9.88
C TYR A 110 6.03 -16.03 -10.19
N GLY A 111 4.75 -15.66 -10.25
CA GLY A 111 3.63 -16.58 -10.45
C GLY A 111 3.25 -16.79 -11.90
N THR A 112 2.04 -17.32 -12.10
CA THR A 112 1.48 -17.66 -13.43
C THR A 112 0.37 -16.71 -13.88
N LEU A 113 0.11 -15.64 -13.14
CA LEU A 113 -0.95 -14.63 -13.38
C LEU A 113 -2.39 -15.17 -13.31
N GLN A 114 -2.58 -16.45 -12.99
CA GLN A 114 -3.89 -17.12 -13.02
C GLN A 114 -4.88 -16.64 -11.94
N TYR A 115 -4.40 -15.97 -10.90
CA TYR A 115 -5.22 -15.60 -9.73
C TYR A 115 -5.76 -14.17 -9.76
N TYR A 116 -5.57 -13.41 -10.84
CA TYR A 116 -6.08 -12.03 -10.92
C TYR A 116 -7.61 -11.94 -10.79
N GLU A 117 -8.34 -12.91 -11.35
CA GLU A 117 -9.79 -13.00 -11.16
C GLU A 117 -10.16 -13.24 -9.69
N ASN A 118 -9.47 -14.17 -9.03
CA ASN A 118 -9.67 -14.45 -7.60
C ASN A 118 -9.39 -13.21 -6.76
N ILE A 119 -8.29 -12.50 -7.03
CA ILE A 119 -7.93 -11.25 -6.34
C ILE A 119 -9.04 -10.22 -6.51
N TYR A 120 -9.53 -10.01 -7.73
CA TYR A 120 -10.61 -9.06 -7.98
C TYR A 120 -11.92 -9.46 -7.29
N ARG A 121 -12.25 -10.76 -7.28
CA ARG A 121 -13.41 -11.28 -6.53
C ARG A 121 -13.32 -10.95 -5.05
N GLN A 122 -12.14 -11.15 -4.43
CA GLN A 122 -11.92 -10.80 -3.02
C GLN A 122 -12.11 -9.30 -2.77
N LEU A 123 -11.63 -8.43 -3.69
CA LEU A 123 -11.84 -6.99 -3.59
C LEU A 123 -13.32 -6.60 -3.59
N CYS A 124 -14.14 -7.28 -4.38
CA CYS A 124 -15.58 -7.03 -4.45
C CYS A 124 -16.32 -7.49 -3.19
N GLN A 125 -15.84 -8.54 -2.53
CA GLN A 125 -16.44 -9.15 -1.35
C GLN A 125 -16.19 -8.36 -0.06
N VAL A 126 -15.24 -7.42 -0.07
CA VAL A 126 -14.99 -6.54 1.09
C VAL A 126 -16.24 -5.73 1.42
N GLU A 127 -16.71 -5.90 2.65
CA GLU A 127 -17.86 -5.19 3.20
C GLU A 127 -17.64 -3.68 3.13
N LYS A 128 -18.69 -2.92 2.82
CA LYS A 128 -18.60 -1.45 2.69
C LYS A 128 -18.05 -0.76 3.94
N THR A 129 -18.32 -1.32 5.11
CA THR A 129 -17.82 -0.85 6.42
C THR A 129 -16.31 -1.01 6.58
N GLN A 130 -15.71 -1.96 5.87
CA GLN A 130 -14.27 -2.25 5.85
C GLN A 130 -13.52 -1.53 4.71
N ARG A 131 -14.24 -0.79 3.85
CA ARG A 131 -13.64 -0.03 2.74
C ARG A 131 -13.14 1.33 3.20
N ASP A 132 -12.18 1.29 4.12
CA ASP A 132 -11.54 2.45 4.73
C ASP A 132 -10.31 2.95 3.92
N GLY A 133 -9.51 3.83 4.51
CA GLY A 133 -8.27 4.34 3.92
C GLY A 133 -7.25 3.25 3.61
N TRP A 134 -7.19 2.17 4.40
CA TRP A 134 -6.35 1.02 4.10
C TRP A 134 -6.80 0.30 2.84
N TYR A 135 -8.11 0.02 2.73
CA TYR A 135 -8.66 -0.59 1.52
C TYR A 135 -8.39 0.27 0.29
N LEU A 136 -8.68 1.58 0.38
CA LEU A 136 -8.47 2.53 -0.71
C LEU A 136 -7.01 2.55 -1.15
N TYR A 137 -6.07 2.57 -0.20
CA TYR A 137 -4.65 2.55 -0.53
C TYR A 137 -4.23 1.20 -1.10
N GLY A 138 -4.76 0.10 -0.58
CA GLY A 138 -4.53 -1.26 -1.07
C GLY A 138 -4.94 -1.43 -2.54
N LEU A 139 -6.06 -0.84 -2.96
CA LEU A 139 -6.48 -0.83 -4.38
C LEU A 139 -5.40 -0.22 -5.30
N THR A 140 -4.77 0.87 -4.88
CA THR A 140 -3.68 1.49 -5.68
C THR A 140 -2.45 0.59 -5.76
N GLN A 141 -2.13 -0.14 -4.68
CA GLN A 141 -0.99 -1.06 -4.66
C GLN A 141 -1.25 -2.29 -5.55
N ILE A 142 -2.45 -2.86 -5.47
CA ILE A 142 -2.88 -3.98 -6.30
C ILE A 142 -2.89 -3.59 -7.78
N LYS A 143 -3.48 -2.43 -8.13
CA LYS A 143 -3.50 -1.96 -9.51
C LYS A 143 -2.09 -1.74 -10.06
N LYS A 144 -1.19 -1.16 -9.26
CA LYS A 144 0.23 -0.97 -9.62
C LYS A 144 0.96 -2.30 -9.81
N ALA A 145 0.65 -3.29 -8.98
CA ALA A 145 1.27 -4.60 -9.03
C ALA A 145 0.78 -5.45 -10.22
N MET A 146 -0.43 -5.22 -10.74
CA MET A 146 -0.94 -5.97 -11.90
C MET A 146 -0.20 -5.61 -13.19
N LYS A 147 0.15 -6.63 -13.97
CA LYS A 147 0.87 -6.46 -15.25
C LYS A 147 0.10 -5.56 -16.23
N GLU A 148 0.84 -4.70 -16.93
CA GLU A 148 0.31 -3.91 -18.05
C GLU A 148 -0.27 -4.86 -19.13
N GLY A 149 -1.52 -4.64 -19.52
CA GLY A 149 -2.24 -5.48 -20.50
C GLY A 149 -3.45 -6.21 -19.95
N VAL A 150 -3.60 -6.31 -18.62
CA VAL A 150 -4.81 -6.88 -17.98
C VAL A 150 -5.85 -5.79 -17.77
N PHE A 151 -6.32 -5.24 -18.89
CA PHE A 151 -7.11 -4.00 -18.90
C PHE A 151 -8.46 -4.10 -18.20
N GLU A 152 -9.10 -5.27 -18.23
CA GLU A 152 -10.42 -5.48 -17.63
C GLU A 152 -10.39 -5.28 -16.10
N TYR A 153 -9.55 -6.04 -15.39
CA TYR A 153 -9.44 -5.92 -13.93
C TYR A 153 -8.87 -4.57 -13.49
N GLN A 154 -7.97 -3.97 -14.27
CA GLN A 154 -7.45 -2.64 -13.97
C GLN A 154 -8.53 -1.54 -14.07
N ALA A 155 -9.45 -1.65 -15.03
CA ALA A 155 -10.59 -0.73 -15.15
C ALA A 155 -11.57 -0.92 -13.99
N GLN A 156 -11.88 -2.17 -13.64
CA GLN A 156 -12.77 -2.48 -12.53
C GLN A 156 -12.22 -2.00 -11.18
N ILE A 157 -10.91 -2.16 -10.92
CA ILE A 157 -10.26 -1.61 -9.73
C ILE A 157 -10.31 -0.09 -9.72
N THR A 158 -10.20 0.55 -10.89
CA THR A 158 -10.35 2.01 -11.03
C THR A 158 -11.74 2.47 -10.61
N ASP A 159 -12.78 1.71 -10.97
CA ASP A 159 -14.16 2.02 -10.60
C ASP A 159 -14.41 1.80 -9.10
N LEU A 160 -13.95 0.67 -8.54
CA LEU A 160 -13.99 0.42 -7.09
C LEU A 160 -13.28 1.52 -6.30
N PHE A 161 -12.12 1.98 -6.79
CA PHE A 161 -11.39 3.09 -6.16
C PHE A 161 -12.24 4.36 -6.16
N LYS A 162 -12.82 4.74 -7.30
CA LYS A 162 -13.61 5.98 -7.42
C LYS A 162 -14.88 5.93 -6.55
N GLU A 163 -15.57 4.80 -6.51
CA GLU A 163 -16.72 4.58 -5.63
C GLU A 163 -16.31 4.78 -4.17
N THR A 164 -15.28 4.07 -3.72
CA THR A 164 -14.81 4.13 -2.33
C THR A 164 -14.31 5.52 -1.97
N PHE A 165 -13.52 6.15 -2.85
CA PHE A 165 -12.99 7.50 -2.65
C PHE A 165 -14.10 8.53 -2.51
N SER A 166 -15.20 8.42 -3.26
CA SER A 166 -16.32 9.35 -3.16
C SER A 166 -16.96 9.32 -1.77
N VAL A 167 -17.17 8.13 -1.22
CA VAL A 167 -17.76 7.94 0.13
C VAL A 167 -16.82 8.43 1.22
N LEU A 168 -15.53 8.08 1.14
CA LEU A 168 -14.54 8.51 2.14
C LEU A 168 -14.30 10.02 2.10
N ARG A 169 -14.38 10.63 0.92
CA ARG A 169 -14.24 12.09 0.74
C ARG A 169 -15.32 12.86 1.48
N GLU A 170 -16.55 12.39 1.48
CA GLU A 170 -17.68 13.05 2.17
C GLU A 170 -17.49 13.05 3.70
N ASN A 171 -16.85 12.01 4.23
CA ASN A 171 -16.62 11.83 5.66
C ASN A 171 -15.20 12.23 6.11
N PHE A 172 -14.36 12.77 5.22
CA PHE A 172 -12.93 12.95 5.46
C PHE A 172 -12.60 13.71 6.77
N ALA A 173 -13.37 14.75 7.07
CA ALA A 173 -13.15 15.58 8.26
C ALA A 173 -13.41 14.85 9.59
N THR A 174 -14.24 13.81 9.60
CA THR A 174 -14.62 13.06 10.82
C THR A 174 -13.74 11.84 11.06
N LEU A 175 -12.91 11.45 10.10
CA LEU A 175 -12.00 10.31 10.22
C LEU A 175 -10.85 10.61 11.18
N ASP A 176 -10.22 9.58 11.74
CA ASP A 176 -8.98 9.74 12.50
C ASP A 176 -7.80 10.17 11.61
N ALA A 177 -6.69 10.57 12.24
CA ALA A 177 -5.53 11.10 11.52
C ALA A 177 -4.90 10.08 10.56
N LEU A 178 -4.81 8.81 10.97
CA LEU A 178 -4.20 7.76 10.14
C LEU A 178 -5.02 7.52 8.88
N GLN A 179 -6.34 7.38 9.02
CA GLN A 179 -7.25 7.20 7.91
C GLN A 179 -7.20 8.37 6.93
N ARG A 180 -7.14 9.61 7.43
CA ARG A 180 -6.95 10.80 6.57
C ARG A 180 -5.65 10.74 5.78
N ILE A 181 -4.53 10.40 6.44
CA ILE A 181 -3.23 10.29 5.76
C ILE A 181 -3.24 9.20 4.70
N LEU A 182 -3.77 8.02 5.01
CA LEU A 182 -3.87 6.91 4.05
C LEU A 182 -4.71 7.28 2.83
N ILE A 183 -5.84 7.99 3.02
CA ILE A 183 -6.68 8.47 1.92
C ILE A 183 -5.93 9.46 1.04
N VAL A 184 -5.19 10.41 1.63
CA VAL A 184 -4.42 11.39 0.86
C VAL A 184 -3.25 10.74 0.13
N ALA A 185 -2.53 9.81 0.78
CA ALA A 185 -1.48 9.01 0.14
C ALA A 185 -2.04 8.22 -1.06
N ALA A 186 -3.16 7.52 -0.87
CA ALA A 186 -3.84 6.79 -1.92
C ALA A 186 -4.30 7.70 -3.06
N ALA A 187 -4.81 8.89 -2.77
CA ALA A 187 -5.25 9.83 -3.79
C ALA A 187 -4.09 10.40 -4.62
N TYR A 188 -2.93 10.70 -4.00
CA TYR A 188 -1.73 11.08 -4.75
C TYR A 188 -1.22 9.94 -5.64
N GLU A 189 -1.16 8.70 -5.12
CA GLU A 189 -0.78 7.54 -5.93
C GLU A 189 -1.80 7.27 -7.06
N ALA A 190 -3.09 7.48 -6.80
CA ALA A 190 -4.14 7.37 -7.81
C ALA A 190 -4.02 8.43 -8.90
N CYS A 191 -3.52 9.62 -8.59
CA CYS A 191 -3.19 10.65 -9.57
C CYS A 191 -2.04 10.23 -10.48
N SER A 192 -0.95 9.66 -9.93
CA SER A 192 0.18 9.18 -10.75
C SER A 192 -0.22 7.99 -11.65
N GLN A 193 -1.15 7.16 -11.20
CA GLN A 193 -1.72 6.05 -11.97
C GLN A 193 -2.85 6.44 -12.92
N LYS A 194 -3.19 7.74 -13.05
CA LYS A 194 -4.29 8.28 -13.89
C LYS A 194 -5.69 7.71 -13.54
N ILE A 195 -5.87 7.19 -12.32
CA ILE A 195 -7.17 6.79 -11.78
C ILE A 195 -8.00 8.06 -11.48
N LEU A 196 -7.35 9.02 -10.81
CA LEU A 196 -7.85 10.37 -10.59
C LEU A 196 -7.13 11.34 -11.52
N LEU A 197 -7.86 12.31 -12.04
CA LEU A 197 -7.28 13.35 -12.90
C LEU A 197 -6.67 14.46 -12.03
N PRO A 198 -5.34 14.69 -12.07
CA PRO A 198 -4.67 15.61 -11.16
C PRO A 198 -5.29 17.01 -11.14
N TYR A 199 -5.55 17.60 -12.31
CA TYR A 199 -6.10 18.94 -12.44
C TYR A 199 -7.47 19.11 -11.75
N LYS A 200 -8.23 18.03 -11.58
CA LYS A 200 -9.56 18.05 -10.93
C LYS A 200 -9.45 17.99 -9.41
N TYR A 201 -8.40 17.37 -8.88
CA TYR A 201 -8.27 17.07 -7.44
C TYR A 201 -7.14 17.83 -6.75
N GLN A 202 -6.23 18.48 -7.49
CA GLN A 202 -5.06 19.17 -6.94
C GLN A 202 -5.40 20.15 -5.81
N GLY A 203 -6.43 21.00 -5.99
CA GLY A 203 -6.85 21.97 -4.97
C GLY A 203 -7.30 21.29 -3.68
N LEU A 204 -8.13 20.24 -3.80
CA LEU A 204 -8.62 19.46 -2.67
C LEU A 204 -7.48 18.73 -1.93
N LEU A 205 -6.59 18.08 -2.68
CA LEU A 205 -5.47 17.34 -2.10
C LEU A 205 -4.49 18.28 -1.38
N LEU A 206 -4.25 19.47 -1.92
CA LEU A 206 -3.42 20.48 -1.25
C LEU A 206 -4.07 20.98 0.04
N GLU A 207 -5.39 21.17 0.05
CA GLU A 207 -6.13 21.55 1.26
C GLU A 207 -6.02 20.47 2.34
N TRP A 208 -6.33 19.22 1.99
CA TRP A 208 -6.24 18.09 2.92
C TRP A 208 -4.83 17.86 3.44
N TYR A 209 -3.83 17.97 2.55
CA TYR A 209 -2.43 17.91 2.92
C TYR A 209 -2.07 18.96 3.98
N ARG A 210 -2.48 20.22 3.80
CA ARG A 210 -2.24 21.28 4.78
C ARG A 210 -2.92 21.00 6.13
N VAL A 211 -4.11 20.39 6.12
CA VAL A 211 -4.80 19.97 7.34
C VAL A 211 -4.00 18.89 8.06
N ILE A 212 -3.54 17.86 7.34
CA ILE A 212 -2.74 16.76 7.90
C ILE A 212 -1.45 17.29 8.52
N CYS A 213 -0.69 18.12 7.81
CA CYS A 213 0.59 18.65 8.28
C CYS A 213 0.49 19.53 9.55
N ARG A 214 -0.71 19.96 9.94
CA ARG A 214 -0.96 20.72 11.17
C ARG A 214 -1.21 19.83 12.40
N HIS A 215 -1.40 18.52 12.22
CA HIS A 215 -1.65 17.60 13.35
C HIS A 215 -0.33 17.12 13.96
N GLU A 216 -0.35 16.85 15.27
CA GLU A 216 0.81 16.32 16.00
C GLU A 216 1.13 14.88 15.56
N ARG A 217 2.41 14.62 15.28
CA ARG A 217 2.96 13.29 15.00
C ARG A 217 3.25 12.61 16.34
N ASN A 218 2.34 11.74 16.77
CA ASN A 218 2.42 11.16 18.11
C ASN A 218 2.63 9.64 18.13
N ASN A 219 2.72 8.98 16.96
CA ASN A 219 3.18 7.59 16.86
C ASN A 219 3.87 7.30 15.52
N ASP A 220 4.59 6.17 15.49
CA ASP A 220 5.39 5.73 14.34
C ASP A 220 4.53 5.40 13.11
N GLN A 221 3.31 4.86 13.29
CA GLN A 221 2.40 4.58 12.16
C GLN A 221 1.96 5.85 11.42
N LEU A 222 1.72 6.95 12.14
CA LEU A 222 1.38 8.23 11.53
C LEU A 222 2.57 8.80 10.76
N GLU A 223 3.78 8.67 11.31
CA GLU A 223 5.02 9.09 10.65
C GLU A 223 5.26 8.28 9.37
N ALA A 224 5.12 6.95 9.44
CA ALA A 224 5.22 6.07 8.29
C ALA A 224 4.18 6.38 7.21
N ALA A 225 2.92 6.61 7.60
CA ALA A 225 1.86 7.00 6.68
C ALA A 225 2.16 8.35 6.00
N MET A 226 2.71 9.31 6.75
CA MET A 226 3.13 10.60 6.21
C MET A 226 4.26 10.46 5.19
N VAL A 227 5.28 9.64 5.48
CA VAL A 227 6.36 9.34 4.53
C VAL A 227 5.76 8.81 3.23
N LEU A 228 4.85 7.83 3.31
CA LEU A 228 4.20 7.27 2.13
C LEU A 228 3.40 8.32 1.34
N MET A 229 2.68 9.21 2.04
CA MET A 229 1.93 10.31 1.43
C MET A 229 2.85 11.26 0.65
N GLU A 230 3.98 11.64 1.25
CA GLU A 230 4.92 12.60 0.69
C GLU A 230 5.66 12.03 -0.51
N MET A 231 6.02 10.76 -0.44
CA MET A 231 6.56 10.04 -1.59
C MET A 231 5.57 9.96 -2.75
N ALA A 232 4.30 9.68 -2.47
CA ALA A 232 3.26 9.65 -3.50
C ALA A 232 3.05 11.03 -4.14
N LYS A 233 3.05 12.09 -3.33
CA LYS A 233 2.95 13.48 -3.80
C LYS A 233 4.13 13.86 -4.70
N GLN A 234 5.35 13.52 -4.33
CA GLN A 234 6.55 13.83 -5.12
C GLN A 234 6.50 13.25 -6.53
N LYS A 235 5.98 12.03 -6.70
CA LYS A 235 5.83 11.42 -8.04
C LYS A 235 4.94 12.24 -8.98
N LEU A 236 4.05 13.06 -8.43
CA LEU A 236 3.18 13.93 -9.22
C LEU A 236 3.86 15.26 -9.57
N GLU A 237 4.83 15.68 -8.77
CA GLU A 237 5.55 16.95 -8.92
C GLU A 237 6.85 16.81 -9.75
N ALA A 238 7.34 15.58 -9.93
CA ALA A 238 8.51 15.22 -10.75
C ALA A 238 8.17 15.11 -12.25
#